data_AF-A0A9E5SZ22-F1
#
_entry.id   AF-A0A9E5SZ22-F1
#
_cell.length_a   1.000
_cell.length_b   1.000
_cell.length_c   1.000
_cell.angle_alpha   90.00
_cell.angle_beta   90.00
_cell.angle_gamma   90.00
#
_symmetry.space_group_name_H-M   'P 1'
#
loop_
_entity.id
_entity.type
_entity.pdbx_description
1 polymer ?
#
loop_
_entity_poly.entity_id
_entity_poly.type
_entity_poly.pdbx_seq_one_letter_code
_entity_poly.pdbx_strand_id
1 'polypeptide(L)' 'MDKSTDILPQYMRIAADLAAKIVASEYGIDHKIPGKSTLSSAYGVSQETVRKAENLLSDMGVLG' A
#
# COMPACT_ATOMS: atom_id res chain seq x y z
N MET A 1 29.47 13.01 -5.13
CA MET A 1 28.83 11.88 -4.43
C MET A 1 27.33 12.02 -4.55
N ASP A 2 26.76 11.24 -5.45
CA ASP A 2 25.36 11.08 -5.80
C ASP A 2 24.42 11.06 -4.60
N LYS A 3 23.49 12.01 -4.56
CA LYS A 3 22.20 11.80 -3.90
C LYS A 3 21.21 11.40 -4.98
N SER A 4 21.31 10.15 -5.45
CA SER A 4 20.15 9.47 -6.01
C SER A 4 19.10 9.50 -4.91
N THR A 5 18.24 10.51 -4.98
CA THR A 5 17.12 10.63 -4.06
C THR A 5 16.18 9.55 -4.54
N ASP A 6 16.31 8.37 -3.95
CA ASP A 6 15.38 7.25 -4.08
C ASP A 6 14.00 7.71 -3.56
N ILE A 7 13.32 8.52 -4.38
CA ILE A 7 11.89 8.73 -4.24
C ILE A 7 11.28 7.38 -4.63
N LEU A 8 11.15 6.50 -3.64
CA LEU A 8 10.47 5.22 -3.80
C LEU A 8 9.20 5.48 -4.63
N PRO A 9 8.94 4.67 -5.67
CA PRO A 9 7.76 4.83 -6.49
C PRO A 9 6.51 4.93 -5.62
N GLN A 10 5.55 5.77 -6.03
CA GLN A 10 4.39 6.10 -5.22
C GLN A 10 3.64 4.84 -4.75
N TYR A 11 3.54 3.81 -5.58
CA TYR A 11 2.94 2.52 -5.23
C TYR A 11 3.75 1.74 -4.16
N MET A 12 5.09 1.84 -4.14
CA MET A 12 5.90 1.18 -3.10
C MET A 12 5.70 1.86 -1.74
N ARG A 13 5.61 3.20 -1.73
CA ARG A 13 5.33 3.95 -0.50
C ARG A 13 3.96 3.58 0.08
N ILE A 14 2.94 3.48 -0.78
CA ILE A 14 1.60 3.04 -0.39
C ILE A 14 1.62 1.59 0.10
N ALA A 15 2.35 0.70 -0.61
CA ALA A 15 2.46 -0.69 -0.22
C ALA A 15 3.09 -0.84 1.18
N ALA A 16 4.20 -0.16 1.44
CA ALA A 16 4.88 -0.19 2.72
C ALA A 16 4.00 0.36 3.86
N ASP A 17 3.29 1.47 3.63
CA ASP A 17 2.37 2.06 4.61
C ASP A 17 1.20 1.10 4.92
N LEU A 18 0.59 0.55 3.87
CA LEU A 18 -0.51 -0.39 4.01
C LEU A 18 -0.06 -1.70 4.67
N ALA A 19 1.13 -2.22 4.34
CA ALA A 19 1.74 -3.35 5.04
C ALA A 19 1.92 -3.07 6.52
N ALA A 20 2.48 -1.90 6.88
CA ALA A 20 2.69 -1.53 8.26
C ALA A 20 1.37 -1.50 9.04
N LYS A 21 0.29 -0.97 8.44
CA LYS A 21 -1.04 -0.94 9.04
C LYS A 21 -1.69 -2.32 9.17
N ILE A 22 -1.50 -3.20 8.18
CA ILE A 22 -1.97 -4.59 8.22
C ILE A 22 -1.23 -5.37 9.31
N VAL A 23 0.11 -5.29 9.33
CA VAL A 23 0.96 -5.98 10.32
C VAL A 23 0.78 -5.42 11.73
N ALA A 24 0.55 -4.11 11.87
CA ALA A 24 0.20 -3.48 13.14
C ALA A 24 -1.19 -3.89 13.64
N SER A 25 -1.94 -4.69 12.87
CA SER A 25 -3.30 -5.13 13.20
C SER A 25 -4.27 -3.95 13.43
N GLU A 26 -4.00 -2.77 12.82
CA GLU A 26 -4.95 -1.66 12.78
C GLU A 26 -6.23 -2.05 12.01
N TYR A 27 -6.07 -2.95 11.04
CA TYR A 27 -7.17 -3.66 10.38
C TYR A 27 -7.41 -4.98 11.12
N GLY A 28 -7.92 -4.90 12.35
CA GLY A 28 -8.31 -6.08 13.14
C GLY A 28 -9.32 -6.94 12.39
N ILE A 29 -9.52 -8.18 12.87
CA ILE A 29 -10.26 -9.29 12.23
C ILE A 29 -11.67 -8.94 11.68
N ASP A 30 -12.28 -7.83 12.12
CA ASP A 30 -13.57 -7.31 11.63
C ASP A 30 -13.48 -6.08 10.72
N HIS A 31 -12.32 -5.41 10.68
CA HIS A 31 -12.04 -4.28 9.80
C HIS A 31 -11.46 -4.79 8.48
N LYS A 32 -12.36 -5.01 7.51
CA LYS A 32 -11.94 -5.24 6.12
C LYS A 32 -11.01 -4.13 5.67
N ILE A 33 -9.93 -4.53 4.99
CA ILE A 33 -9.03 -3.60 4.31
C ILE A 33 -9.90 -2.67 3.43
N PRO A 34 -9.68 -1.34 3.49
CA PRO A 34 -10.45 -0.39 2.70
C PRO A 34 -10.38 -0.79 1.22
N GLY A 35 -11.52 -0.75 0.53
CA GLY A 35 -11.56 -1.10 -0.88
C GLY A 35 -10.62 -0.20 -1.72
N LYS A 36 -10.25 -0.69 -2.89
CA LYS A 36 -9.32 -0.02 -3.84
C LYS A 36 -9.66 1.44 -4.09
N SER A 37 -10.96 1.75 -4.22
CA SER A 37 -11.48 3.11 -4.42
C SER A 37 -11.28 4.02 -3.21
N THR A 38 -11.35 3.46 -2.00
CA THR A 38 -11.11 4.20 -0.75
C THR A 38 -9.63 4.49 -0.60
N LEU A 39 -8.77 3.50 -0.85
CA LEU A 39 -7.31 3.68 -0.83
C LEU A 39 -6.85 4.68 -1.89
N SER A 40 -7.39 4.60 -3.11
CA SER A 40 -7.03 5.53 -4.20
C SER A 40 -7.36 6.98 -3.82
N SER A 41 -8.54 7.19 -3.20
CA SER A 41 -8.95 8.51 -2.71
C SER A 41 -8.09 8.99 -1.53
N ALA A 42 -7.81 8.12 -0.56
CA ALA A 42 -7.03 8.43 0.64
C ALA A 42 -5.59 8.81 0.33
N TYR A 43 -4.96 8.11 -0.61
CA TYR A 43 -3.57 8.38 -1.04
C TYR A 43 -3.48 9.37 -2.19
N GLY A 44 -4.61 9.83 -2.76
CA GLY A 44 -4.65 10.75 -3.90
C GLY A 44 -4.01 10.16 -5.17
N VAL A 45 -4.14 8.85 -5.38
CA VAL A 45 -3.55 8.13 -6.52
C VAL A 45 -4.59 7.46 -7.39
N SER A 46 -4.21 7.06 -8.59
CA SER A 46 -5.06 6.24 -9.48
C SER A 46 -5.25 4.82 -8.93
N GLN A 47 -6.38 4.19 -9.27
CA GLN A 47 -6.64 2.79 -8.91
C GLN A 47 -5.58 1.83 -9.46
N GLU A 48 -4.93 2.15 -10.58
CA GLU A 48 -3.80 1.37 -11.11
C GLU A 48 -2.58 1.38 -10.16
N THR A 49 -2.31 2.52 -9.52
CA THR A 49 -1.22 2.65 -8.54
C THR A 49 -1.53 1.84 -7.29
N VAL A 50 -2.77 1.89 -6.82
CA VAL A 50 -3.25 1.05 -5.70
C VAL A 50 -3.12 -0.42 -6.05
N ARG A 51 -3.55 -0.81 -7.26
CA ARG A 51 -3.46 -2.21 -7.72
C ARG A 51 -2.01 -2.70 -7.77
N LYS A 52 -1.05 -1.85 -8.18
CA LYS A 52 0.38 -2.20 -8.11
C LYS A 52 0.86 -2.37 -6.67
N ALA A 53 0.40 -1.52 -5.76
CA ALA A 53 0.71 -1.64 -4.33
C ALA A 53 0.11 -2.92 -3.72
N GLU A 54 -1.16 -3.22 -4.00
CA GLU A 54 -1.84 -4.45 -3.56
C GLU A 54 -1.15 -5.70 -4.10
N ASN A 55 -0.82 -5.74 -5.39
CA ASN A 55 -0.08 -6.87 -5.97
C ASN A 55 1.26 -7.10 -5.27
N LEU A 56 1.99 -6.03 -4.95
CA LEU A 56 3.26 -6.11 -4.23
C LEU A 56 3.05 -6.68 -2.82
N LEU A 57 1.98 -6.28 -2.15
CA LEU A 57 1.63 -6.78 -0.81
C LEU A 57 1.17 -8.23 -0.82
N SER A 58 0.43 -8.66 -1.85
CA SER A 58 0.05 -10.06 -2.05
C SER A 58 1.26 -10.93 -2.39
N ASP A 59 2.19 -10.43 -3.21
CA ASP A 59 3.46 -11.11 -3.49
C ASP A 59 4.29 -11.31 -2.22
N MET A 60 4.32 -10.29 -1.34
CA MET A 60 4.95 -10.38 -0.01
C MET A 60 4.16 -11.23 1.00
N GLY A 61 2.96 -11.72 0.68
CA GLY A 61 2.12 -12.50 1.59
C GLY A 61 1.50 -11.68 2.73
N VAL A 62 1.49 -10.35 2.62
CA VAL A 62 0.88 -9.43 3.60
C VAL A 62 -0.61 -9.27 3.34
N LEU A 63 -1.02 -9.32 2.07
CA LEU A 63 -2.41 -9.25 1.61
C LEU A 63 -2.83 -10.64 1.07
N GLY A 64 -3.70 -11.33 1.81
CA GLY A 64 -4.20 -12.68 1.48
C GLY A 64 -5.68 -12.73 1.19
#